data_AF-A0A5C7L8V9-F1
#
_entry.id   AF-A0A5C7L8V9-F1
#
_cell.length_a   1.000
_cell.length_b   1.000
_cell.length_c   1.000
_cell.angle_alpha   90.00
_cell.angle_beta   90.00
_cell.angle_gamma   90.00
#
_symmetry.space_group_name_H-M   'P 1'
#
loop_
_entity.id
_entity.type
_entity.pdbx_description
1 polymer ?
#
loop_
_entity_poly.entity_id
_entity_poly.type
_entity_poly.pdbx_seq_one_letter_code
_entity_poly.pdbx_strand_id
1 'polypeptide(L)' 'HIGQNPTYGQSHLKVEAHLIGFQGDIYGNSVSIEFQDRIRDVRRFANVEELREQLQRDIAQAAQLAKV' A
#
# COMPACT_ATOMS: atom_id res chain seq x y z
N HIS A 1 2.29 -1.75 0.79
CA HIS A 1 3.57 -1.23 0.24
C HIS A 1 4.72 -1.84 1.02
N ILE A 2 5.68 -2.44 0.33
CA ILE A 2 6.96 -2.86 0.91
C ILE A 2 8.05 -2.15 0.12
N GLY A 3 8.88 -1.36 0.80
CA GLY A 3 9.94 -0.65 0.11
C GLY A 3 10.27 0.68 0.74
N GLN A 4 11.17 1.39 0.07
CA GLN A 4 11.45 2.79 0.34
C GLN A 4 10.29 3.67 -0.13
N ASN A 5 10.26 4.92 0.29
CA ASN A 5 9.29 5.90 -0.20
C ASN A 5 10.02 7.00 -1.00
N PRO A 6 10.39 6.73 -2.26
CA PRO A 6 11.20 7.64 -3.06
C PRO A 6 10.45 8.93 -3.42
N THR A 7 9.13 8.90 -3.44
CA THR A 7 8.29 10.09 -3.69
C THR A 7 8.47 11.14 -2.60
N TYR A 8 8.77 10.73 -1.36
CA TYR A 8 9.03 11.61 -0.22
C TYR A 8 10.50 11.64 0.20
N GLY A 9 11.42 11.14 -0.64
CA GLY A 9 12.86 11.16 -0.36
C GLY A 9 13.30 10.27 0.81
N GLN A 10 12.48 9.31 1.23
CA GLN A 10 12.81 8.42 2.35
C GLN A 10 13.46 7.13 1.85
N SER A 11 14.64 6.81 2.38
CA SER A 11 15.47 5.67 1.99
C SER A 11 15.32 4.44 2.91
N HIS A 12 14.59 4.56 4.02
CA HIS A 12 14.37 3.44 4.92
C HIS A 12 13.34 2.46 4.34
N LEU A 13 13.63 1.17 4.47
CA LEU A 13 12.68 0.11 4.14
C LEU A 13 11.49 0.17 5.11
N LYS A 14 10.27 0.21 4.58
CA LYS A 14 9.04 0.21 5.37
C LYS A 14 8.06 -0.82 4.85
N VAL A 15 7.19 -1.28 5.74
CA VAL A 15 5.99 -2.04 5.42
C VAL A 15 4.80 -1.18 5.83
N GLU A 16 3.95 -0.83 4.88
CA GLU A 16 2.73 -0.05 5.09
C GLU A 16 1.55 -0.85 4.52
N ALA A 17 0.51 -1.06 5.33
CA ALA A 17 -0.69 -1.78 4.94
C ALA A 17 -1.91 -0.87 5.04
N HIS A 18 -2.66 -0.77 3.95
CA HIS A 18 -3.98 -0.12 3.93
C HIS A 18 -5.06 -1.21 4.06
N LEU A 19 -5.81 -1.18 5.17
CA LEU A 19 -6.87 -2.14 5.45
C LEU A 19 -8.16 -1.69 4.74
N ILE A 20 -8.47 -2.31 3.61
CA ILE A 20 -9.61 -1.94 2.76
C ILE A 20 -10.93 -2.11 3.54
N GLY A 21 -11.71 -1.04 3.65
CA GLY A 21 -13.02 -1.04 4.32
C GLY A 21 -12.97 -1.06 5.85
N PHE A 22 -11.79 -1.17 6.47
CA PHE A 22 -11.65 -1.07 7.92
C PHE A 22 -11.71 0.39 8.38
N GLN A 23 -12.40 0.62 9.50
CA GLN A 23 -12.47 1.93 10.17
C GLN A 23 -12.13 1.75 11.65
N GLY A 24 -11.22 2.57 12.16
CA GLY A 24 -10.79 2.56 13.55
C GLY A 24 -9.28 2.50 13.71
N ASP A 25 -8.84 2.44 14.97
CA ASP A 25 -7.44 2.36 15.35
C ASP A 25 -7.06 0.95 15.77
N ILE A 26 -5.90 0.49 15.30
CA ILE A 26 -5.34 -0.83 15.64
C ILE A 26 -3.99 -0.72 16.34
N TYR A 27 -3.61 0.48 16.79
CA TYR A 27 -2.37 0.69 17.54
C TYR A 27 -2.31 -0.19 18.79
N GLY A 28 -1.14 -0.79 19.04
CA GLY A 28 -0.93 -1.70 20.15
C GLY A 28 -1.39 -3.14 19.92
N ASN A 29 -2.14 -3.40 18.83
CA ASN A 29 -2.53 -4.76 18.46
C ASN A 29 -1.46 -5.45 17.61
N SER A 30 -1.33 -6.77 17.80
CA SER A 30 -0.51 -7.60 16.91
C SER A 30 -1.29 -7.88 15.62
N VAL A 31 -0.62 -7.72 14.48
CA VAL A 31 -1.20 -7.96 13.16
C VAL A 31 -0.30 -8.93 12.40
N SER A 32 -0.90 -9.92 11.73
CA SER A 32 -0.20 -10.79 10.78
C SER A 32 -0.45 -10.29 9.36
N ILE A 33 0.56 -10.33 8.51
CA ILE A 33 0.49 -9.94 7.10
C ILE A 33 0.96 -11.12 6.26
N GLU A 34 0.15 -11.53 5.30
CA GLU A 34 0.49 -12.53 4.30
C GLU A 34 0.47 -11.90 2.90
N PHE A 35 1.43 -12.27 2.06
CA PHE A 35 1.52 -11.79 0.69
C PHE A 35 0.88 -12.82 -0.26
N GLN A 36 -0.25 -12.46 -0.84
CA GLN A 36 -0.93 -13.29 -1.84
C GLN A 36 -0.37 -13.04 -3.24
N ASP A 37 -0.44 -11.79 -3.69
CA ASP A 37 -0.08 -11.40 -5.05
C ASP A 37 0.75 -10.11 -5.07
N ARG A 38 1.64 -10.02 -6.06
CA ARG A 38 2.41 -8.81 -6.34
C ARG A 38 1.72 -7.96 -7.41
N ILE A 39 1.22 -6.79 -7.03
CA ILE A 39 0.53 -5.88 -7.95
C ILE A 39 1.51 -5.12 -8.87
N ARG A 40 2.59 -4.55 -8.31
CA ARG A 40 3.58 -3.76 -9.08
C ARG A 40 4.89 -3.52 -8.31
N ASP A 41 5.90 -3.04 -9.04
CA ASP A 41 7.13 -2.46 -8.49
C ASP A 41 6.90 -1.12 -7.78
N VAL A 42 7.83 -0.76 -6.88
CA VAL A 42 7.92 0.58 -6.28
C VAL A 42 8.44 1.55 -7.33
N ARG A 43 7.76 2.69 -7.48
CA ARG A 43 8.16 3.75 -8.41
C ARG A 43 7.95 5.12 -7.77
N ARG A 44 8.73 6.09 -8.24
CA ARG A 44 8.53 7.51 -7.94
C ARG A 44 7.41 8.07 -8.84
N PHE A 45 6.64 9.01 -8.30
CA PHE A 45 5.64 9.79 -9.04
C PHE A 45 6.10 11.24 -9.15
N ALA A 46 5.65 11.94 -10.20
CA ALA A 46 6.05 13.33 -10.42
C ALA A 46 5.36 14.28 -9.44
N ASN A 47 4.14 13.93 -9.00
CA ASN A 47 3.35 14.72 -8.06
C ASN A 47 2.43 13.83 -7.21
N VAL A 48 1.76 14.43 -6.23
CA VAL A 48 0.85 13.75 -5.29
C VAL A 48 -0.41 13.24 -5.99
N GLU A 49 -0.92 13.94 -7.01
CA GLU A 49 -2.12 13.51 -7.72
C GLU A 49 -1.89 12.20 -8.49
N GLU A 50 -0.76 12.06 -9.19
CA GLU A 50 -0.39 10.81 -9.86
C GLU A 50 -0.26 9.64 -8.88
N LEU A 51 0.33 9.89 -7.71
CA LEU A 51 0.43 8.89 -6.64
C LEU A 51 -0.98 8.50 -6.15
N ARG A 52 -1.86 9.47 -5.91
CA ARG A 52 -3.23 9.25 -5.44
C ARG A 52 -4.02 8.41 -6.44
N GLU A 53 -3.96 8.76 -7.72
CA GLU A 53 -4.62 7.99 -8.78
C GLU A 53 -4.08 6.56 -8.88
N GLN A 54 -2.77 6.37 -8.77
CA GLN A 54 -2.19 5.03 -8.76
C GLN A 54 -2.64 4.23 -7.53
N LEU A 55 -2.67 4.85 -6.34
CA LEU A 55 -3.15 4.20 -5.12
C LEU A 55 -4.61 3.74 -5.27
N GLN A 56 -5.48 4.53 -5.91
CA GLN A 56 -6.86 4.13 -6.18
C GLN A 56 -6.93 2.89 -7.09
N ARG A 57 -6.08 2.81 -8.12
CA ARG A 57 -5.97 1.62 -8.98
C ARG A 57 -5.45 0.40 -8.22
N ASP A 58 -4.43 0.59 -7.39
CA ASP A 58 -3.85 -0.47 -6.57
C ASP A 58 -4.88 -1.04 -5.58
N ILE A 59 -5.67 -0.17 -4.92
CA ILE A 59 -6.75 -0.57 -4.00
C ILE A 59 -7.82 -1.37 -4.74
N ALA A 60 -8.27 -0.90 -5.91
CA ALA A 60 -9.29 -1.60 -6.69
C ALA A 60 -8.81 -2.99 -7.15
N GLN A 61 -7.55 -3.10 -7.59
CA GLN A 61 -6.95 -4.38 -7.98
C GLN A 61 -6.78 -5.33 -6.79
N ALA A 62 -6.29 -4.83 -5.65
CA ALA A 62 -6.15 -5.62 -4.42
C ALA A 62 -7.52 -6.14 -3.94
N ALA A 63 -8.55 -5.29 -3.95
CA ALA A 63 -9.91 -5.69 -3.60
C ALA A 63 -10.48 -6.76 -4.52
N GLN A 64 -10.07 -6.81 -5.79
CA GLN A 64 -10.49 -7.85 -6.72
C GLN A 64 -9.76 -9.17 -6.50
N LEU A 65 -8.46 -9.12 -6.18
CA LEU A 65 -7.64 -10.30 -5.87
C LEU A 65 -8.03 -10.97 -4.54
N ALA A 66 -8.54 -10.19 -3.58
CA ALA A 66 -8.96 -10.68 -2.26
C ALA A 66 -10.32 -11.41 -2.25
N LYS A 67 -11.07 -11.44 -3.36
CA LYS A 67 -12.40 -12.09 -3.45
C LYS A 67 -12.35 -13.61 -3.68
N VAL A 68 -11.36 -14.30 -3.12
CA VAL A 68 -11.21 -15.76 -3.25
C VAL A 68 -12.17 -16.50 -2.32
#